data_AF-A0A7S3IM90-F1
#
_entry.id   AF-A0A7S3IM90-F1
#
_cell.length_a   1.000
_cell.length_b   1.000
_cell.length_c   1.000
_cell.angle_alpha   90.00
_cell.angle_beta   90.00
_cell.angle_gamma   90.00
#
_symmetry.space_group_name_H-M   'P 1'
#
loop_
_entity.id
_entity.type
_entity.pdbx_description
1 polymer ?
#
loop_
_entity_poly.entity_id
_entity_poly.type
_entity_poly.pdbx_seq_one_letter_code
_entity_poly.pdbx_strand_id
1 'polypeptide(L)'
;MKSLERQLREMGVKNEGHSKNEAFIHQMIETIEFVLGTVSSTASYLRLWALSLAHGQLAETFMDLTFAITFKSTGLGGTIVLGFLTWPIFWGVSFGVLMLMDQLECFLHTLRLHWVEFQGKFYGGSGYAFKPYSYEEILGDVLEA
;
A
#
# COMPACT_ATOMS: atom_id res chain seq x y z
N MET A 1 -10.99 -56.86 24.52
CA MET A 1 -11.98 -55.78 24.32
C MET A 1 -11.90 -54.69 25.39
N LYS A 2 -11.93 -55.03 26.69
CA LYS A 2 -11.79 -54.02 27.79
C LYS A 2 -10.44 -53.30 27.86
N SER A 3 -9.37 -53.85 27.29
CA SER A 3 -8.06 -53.18 27.20
C SER A 3 -8.02 -52.08 26.14
N LEU A 4 -8.79 -52.23 25.05
CA LEU A 4 -8.89 -51.26 23.95
C LEU A 4 -9.76 -50.06 24.32
N GLU A 5 -10.85 -50.27 25.06
CA GLU A 5 -11.67 -49.17 25.59
C GLU A 5 -10.92 -48.33 26.65
N ARG A 6 -10.03 -48.97 27.42
CA ARG A 6 -9.17 -48.28 28.39
C ARG A 6 -8.12 -47.41 27.69
N GLN A 7 -7.53 -47.92 26.61
CA GLN A 7 -6.59 -47.16 25.76
C GLN A 7 -7.27 -46.02 24.98
N LEU A 8 -8.50 -46.23 24.49
CA LEU A 8 -9.32 -45.18 23.84
C LEU A 8 -9.72 -44.07 24.81
N ARG A 9 -9.98 -44.40 26.09
CA ARG A 9 -10.32 -43.44 27.13
C ARG A 9 -9.10 -42.65 27.65
N GLU A 10 -7.91 -43.24 27.62
CA GLU A 10 -6.65 -42.56 27.96
C GLU A 10 -6.13 -41.68 26.81
N MET A 11 -6.43 -42.01 25.55
CA MET A 11 -6.16 -41.14 24.39
C MET A 11 -7.21 -40.02 24.21
N GLY A 12 -8.37 -40.11 24.86
CA GLY A 12 -9.49 -39.17 24.74
C GLY A 12 -9.50 -38.00 25.71
N VAL A 13 -8.52 -37.88 26.62
CA VAL A 13 -8.49 -36.78 27.61
C VAL A 13 -7.11 -36.14 27.65
N LYS A 14 -6.79 -35.42 26.58
CA LYS A 14 -5.71 -34.42 26.61
C LYS A 14 -6.34 -33.03 26.65
N ASN A 15 -6.54 -32.55 27.87
CA ASN A 15 -6.54 -31.13 28.21
C ASN A 15 -7.48 -30.20 27.39
N GLU A 16 -8.79 -30.43 27.45
CA GLU A 16 -9.77 -29.45 26.95
C GLU A 16 -9.63 -28.06 27.60
N GLY A 17 -9.10 -27.98 28.82
CA GLY A 17 -8.85 -26.72 29.53
C GLY A 17 -7.73 -25.88 28.92
N HIS A 18 -6.70 -26.50 28.31
CA HIS A 18 -5.64 -25.76 27.63
C HIS A 18 -6.09 -25.29 26.24
N SER A 19 -6.81 -26.12 25.48
CA SER A 19 -7.32 -25.73 24.16
C SER A 19 -8.38 -24.62 24.24
N LYS A 20 -9.29 -24.67 25.22
CA LYS A 20 -10.28 -23.61 25.44
C LYS A 20 -9.64 -22.31 25.94
N ASN A 21 -8.65 -22.40 26.84
CA ASN A 21 -7.90 -21.22 27.28
C ASN A 21 -7.03 -20.63 26.16
N GLU A 22 -6.39 -21.46 25.32
CA GLU A 22 -5.62 -21.00 24.17
C GLU A 22 -6.51 -20.34 23.11
N ALA A 23 -7.66 -20.94 22.79
CA ALA A 23 -8.64 -20.33 21.90
C ALA A 23 -9.20 -19.02 22.46
N PHE A 24 -9.46 -18.96 23.77
CA PHE A 24 -9.91 -17.75 24.45
C PHE A 24 -8.86 -16.63 24.43
N ILE A 25 -7.60 -16.96 24.70
CA ILE A 25 -6.47 -16.00 24.63
C ILE A 25 -6.30 -15.51 23.18
N HIS A 26 -6.34 -16.42 22.20
CA HIS A 26 -6.19 -16.07 20.78
C HIS A 26 -7.32 -15.14 20.31
N GLN A 27 -8.58 -15.48 20.62
CA GLN A 27 -9.74 -14.66 20.28
C GLN A 27 -9.69 -13.29 20.97
N MET A 28 -9.21 -13.22 22.20
CA MET A 28 -9.06 -11.95 22.93
C MET A 28 -8.01 -11.05 22.26
N ILE A 29 -6.88 -11.61 21.83
CA ILE A 29 -5.83 -10.87 21.09
C ILE A 29 -6.39 -10.38 19.74
N GLU A 30 -7.02 -11.26 18.97
CA GLU A 30 -7.60 -10.93 17.67
C GLU A 30 -8.69 -9.84 17.78
N THR A 31 -9.48 -9.86 18.86
CA THR A 31 -10.50 -8.81 19.10
C THR A 31 -9.86 -7.44 19.38
N ILE A 32 -8.81 -7.39 20.19
CA ILE A 32 -8.08 -6.15 20.49
C ILE A 32 -7.39 -5.64 19.22
N GLU A 33 -6.73 -6.53 18.48
CA GLU A 33 -6.07 -6.22 17.20
C GLU A 33 -7.07 -5.71 16.16
N PHE A 34 -8.27 -6.31 16.09
CA PHE A 34 -9.33 -5.87 15.18
C PHE A 34 -9.87 -4.47 15.52
N VAL A 35 -10.13 -4.19 16.80
CA VAL A 35 -10.60 -2.86 17.23
C VAL A 35 -9.53 -1.78 17.01
N LEU A 36 -8.27 -2.07 17.34
CA LEU A 36 -7.16 -1.14 17.09
C LEU A 36 -6.90 -0.99 15.57
N GLY A 37 -6.99 -2.07 14.81
CA GLY A 37 -6.81 -2.10 13.37
C GLY A 37 -7.90 -1.35 12.60
N THR A 38 -9.16 -1.39 13.06
CA THR A 38 -10.26 -0.63 12.43
C THR A 38 -10.07 0.87 12.59
N VAL A 39 -9.77 1.35 13.81
CA VAL A 39 -9.45 2.76 14.07
C VAL A 39 -8.19 3.18 13.31
N SER A 40 -7.13 2.37 13.35
CA SER A 40 -5.87 2.65 12.66
C SER A 40 -6.04 2.72 11.14
N SER A 41 -6.81 1.81 10.53
CA SER A 41 -7.08 1.87 9.09
C SER A 41 -7.79 3.17 8.74
N THR A 42 -8.83 3.54 9.49
CA THR A 42 -9.60 4.77 9.24
C THR A 42 -8.73 6.03 9.33
N ALA A 43 -7.87 6.14 10.34
CA ALA A 43 -6.97 7.28 10.50
C ALA A 43 -5.92 7.38 9.39
N SER A 44 -5.43 6.26 8.87
CA SER A 44 -4.37 6.23 7.86
C SER A 44 -4.85 6.71 6.48
N TYR A 45 -6.15 6.62 6.14
CA TYR A 45 -6.73 7.19 4.91
C TYR A 45 -6.62 8.73 4.86
N LEU A 46 -6.51 9.42 5.99
CA LEU A 46 -6.30 10.88 6.05
C LEU A 46 -5.05 11.30 5.25
N ARG A 47 -4.07 10.41 5.12
CA ARG A 47 -2.84 10.64 4.36
C ARG A 47 -3.11 10.98 2.90
N LEU A 48 -4.07 10.32 2.26
CA LEU A 48 -4.42 10.59 0.87
C LEU A 48 -5.05 11.97 0.72
N TRP A 49 -5.87 12.38 1.69
CA TRP A 49 -6.44 13.72 1.72
C TRP A 49 -5.36 14.80 1.93
N ALA A 50 -4.43 14.60 2.86
CA ALA A 50 -3.33 15.51 3.11
C ALA A 50 -2.42 15.69 1.88
N LEU A 51 -2.10 14.58 1.20
CA LEU A 51 -1.30 14.61 -0.01
C LEU A 51 -2.03 15.31 -1.17
N SER A 52 -3.35 15.09 -1.30
CA SER A 52 -4.17 15.82 -2.27
C SER A 52 -4.19 17.33 -2.00
N LEU A 53 -4.23 17.74 -0.72
CA LEU A 53 -4.21 19.15 -0.34
C LEU A 53 -2.84 19.79 -0.61
N ALA A 54 -1.76 19.08 -0.30
CA ALA A 54 -0.40 19.53 -0.60
C ALA A 54 -0.16 19.67 -2.11
N HIS A 55 -0.58 18.70 -2.90
CA HIS A 55 -0.47 18.74 -4.36
C HIS A 55 -1.23 19.93 -4.96
N GLY A 56 -2.45 20.19 -4.48
CA GLY A 56 -3.23 21.37 -4.89
C GLY A 56 -2.53 22.69 -4.58
N GLN A 57 -1.93 22.81 -3.40
CA GLN A 57 -1.20 24.02 -3.01
C GLN A 57 0.14 24.21 -3.73
N LEU A 58 0.84 23.12 -4.02
CA LEU A 58 2.04 23.16 -4.87
C LEU A 58 1.71 23.63 -6.29
N ALA A 59 0.60 23.16 -6.87
CA ALA A 59 0.17 23.59 -8.20
C ALA A 59 -0.25 25.08 -8.24
N GLU A 60 -0.99 25.56 -7.23
CA GLU A 60 -1.42 26.97 -7.14
C GLU A 60 -0.22 27.91 -7.00
N THR A 61 0.69 27.62 -6.06
CA THR A 61 1.90 28.44 -5.84
C THR A 61 2.85 28.43 -7.03
N PHE A 62 2.99 27.29 -7.71
CA PHE A 62 3.81 27.19 -8.92
C PHE A 62 3.24 28.01 -10.09
N MET A 63 1.91 27.98 -10.25
CA MET A 63 1.22 28.76 -11.29
C MET A 63 1.35 30.27 -11.04
N ASP A 64 1.14 30.70 -9.80
CA ASP A 64 1.28 32.11 -9.40
C ASP A 64 2.71 32.62 -9.60
N LEU A 65 3.73 31.83 -9.19
CA LEU A 65 5.12 32.22 -9.37
C LEU A 65 5.49 32.38 -10.85
N THR A 66 5.03 31.45 -11.70
CA THR A 66 5.35 31.46 -13.13
C THR A 66 4.69 32.62 -13.87
N PHE A 67 3.43 32.92 -13.55
CA PHE A 67 2.74 34.06 -14.14
C PHE A 67 3.23 35.40 -13.59
N ALA A 68 3.58 35.48 -12.30
CA ALA A 68 4.15 36.69 -11.71
C ALA A 68 5.47 37.09 -12.40
N ILE A 69 6.31 36.12 -12.76
CA ILE A 69 7.56 36.37 -13.53
C ILE A 69 7.25 36.89 -14.93
N THR A 70 6.24 36.32 -15.59
CA THR A 70 5.84 36.70 -16.96
C THR A 70 5.23 38.12 -17.02
N PHE A 71 4.44 38.50 -16.02
CA PHE A 71 3.75 39.81 -15.96
C PHE A 71 4.56 40.95 -15.34
N LYS A 72 5.74 40.68 -14.78
CA LYS A 72 6.60 41.74 -14.17
C LYS A 72 7.14 42.76 -15.19
N SER A 73 7.12 42.43 -16.48
CA SER A 73 7.54 43.35 -17.55
C SER A 73 6.38 44.25 -18.00
N THR A 74 6.53 45.58 -17.87
CA THR A 74 5.54 46.60 -18.29
C THR A 74 5.44 46.79 -19.81
N GLY A 75 6.43 46.36 -20.59
CA GLY A 75 6.41 46.49 -22.05
C GLY A 75 5.74 45.30 -22.75
N LEU A 76 4.79 45.57 -23.65
CA LEU A 76 4.11 44.56 -24.48
C LEU A 76 5.09 43.60 -25.18
N GLY A 77 6.21 44.11 -25.69
CA GLY A 77 7.24 43.28 -26.32
C GLY A 77 8.00 42.38 -25.33
N GLY A 78 8.24 42.86 -24.11
CA GLY A 78 8.93 42.10 -23.07
C GLY A 78 8.07 40.94 -22.54
N THR A 79 6.75 41.17 -22.39
CA THR A 79 5.81 40.13 -21.97
C THR A 79 5.67 39.02 -23.02
N ILE A 80 5.66 39.36 -24.32
CA ILE A 80 5.58 38.37 -25.41
C ILE A 80 6.85 37.50 -25.46
N VAL A 81 8.02 38.12 -25.34
CA VAL A 81 9.31 37.40 -25.36
C VAL A 81 9.47 36.51 -24.12
N LEU A 82 9.18 37.03 -22.92
CA LEU A 82 9.24 36.24 -21.69
C LEU A 82 8.18 35.13 -21.66
N GLY A 83 6.98 35.38 -22.19
CA GLY A 83 5.92 34.38 -22.30
C GLY A 83 6.33 33.20 -23.18
N PHE A 84 6.95 33.46 -24.33
CA PHE A 84 7.41 32.40 -25.24
C PHE A 84 8.52 31.54 -24.64
N LEU A 85 9.42 32.15 -23.84
CA LEU A 85 10.49 31.44 -23.13
C LEU A 85 9.97 30.65 -21.92
N THR A 86 9.03 31.23 -21.17
CA THR A 86 8.51 30.66 -19.92
C THR A 86 7.51 29.53 -20.20
N TRP A 87 6.82 29.53 -21.34
CA TRP A 87 5.85 28.50 -21.74
C TRP A 87 6.42 27.07 -21.71
N PRO A 88 7.52 26.72 -22.40
CA PRO A 88 8.07 25.36 -22.36
C PRO A 88 8.60 24.98 -20.96
N ILE A 89 9.08 25.95 -20.18
CA ILE A 89 9.57 25.73 -18.81
C ILE A 89 8.40 25.38 -17.88
N PHE A 90 7.29 26.10 -17.99
CA PHE A 90 6.07 25.86 -17.24
C PHE A 90 5.53 24.44 -17.49
N TRP A 91 5.45 24.04 -18.77
CA TRP A 91 5.02 22.70 -19.14
C TRP A 91 6.01 21.63 -18.68
N GLY A 92 7.32 21.86 -18.81
CA GLY A 92 8.34 20.91 -18.37
C GLY A 92 8.29 20.62 -16.87
N VAL A 93 8.15 21.66 -16.05
CA VAL A 93 8.05 21.49 -14.59
C VAL A 93 6.70 20.89 -14.18
N SER A 94 5.60 21.30 -14.82
CA SER A 94 4.28 20.72 -14.54
C SER A 94 4.23 19.23 -14.88
N PHE A 95 4.82 18.82 -16.00
CA PHE A 95 4.85 17.41 -16.38
C PHE A 95 5.83 16.60 -15.54
N GLY A 96 7.03 17.13 -15.28
CA GLY A 96 8.07 16.44 -14.54
C GLY A 96 7.78 16.31 -13.05
N VAL A 97 7.48 17.43 -12.38
CA VAL A 97 7.32 17.45 -10.92
C VAL A 97 5.89 17.12 -10.53
N LEU A 98 4.90 17.88 -11.05
CA LEU A 98 3.51 17.71 -10.61
C LEU A 98 2.90 16.40 -11.15
N MET A 99 3.13 16.02 -12.40
CA MET A 99 2.51 14.80 -12.95
C MET A 99 3.30 13.51 -12.69
N LEU A 100 4.63 13.51 -12.78
CA LEU A 100 5.39 12.25 -12.61
C LEU A 100 5.78 12.00 -11.14
N MET A 101 6.40 12.97 -10.49
CA MET A 101 6.95 12.77 -9.14
C MET A 101 5.84 12.63 -8.08
N ASP A 102 4.91 13.58 -8.01
CA ASP A 102 3.84 13.58 -7.00
C ASP A 102 2.85 12.42 -7.19
N GLN A 103 2.60 12.01 -8.44
CA GLN A 103 1.71 10.88 -8.74
C GLN A 103 2.33 9.54 -8.30
N LEU A 104 3.66 9.39 -8.41
CA LEU A 104 4.37 8.22 -7.92
C LEU A 104 4.29 8.12 -6.39
N GLU A 105 4.39 9.26 -5.68
CA GLU A 105 4.20 9.32 -4.23
C GLU A 105 2.79 8.87 -3.84
N CYS A 106 1.75 9.43 -4.48
CA CYS A 106 0.36 9.00 -4.29
C CYS A 106 0.20 7.49 -4.54
N PHE A 107 0.81 6.95 -5.58
CA PHE A 107 0.75 5.53 -5.91
C PHE A 107 1.37 4.65 -4.81
N LEU A 108 2.55 5.00 -4.29
CA LEU A 108 3.18 4.23 -3.21
C LEU A 108 2.40 4.31 -1.89
N HIS A 109 1.75 5.45 -1.61
CA HIS A 109 0.86 5.57 -0.46
C HIS A 109 -0.38 4.68 -0.58
N THR A 110 -0.98 4.59 -1.76
CA THR A 110 -2.13 3.69 -2.00
C THR A 110 -1.72 2.22 -2.01
N LEU A 111 -0.52 1.88 -2.51
CA LEU A 111 0.04 0.53 -2.47
C LEU A 111 0.23 0.05 -1.02
N ARG A 112 0.78 0.91 -0.15
CA ARG A 112 0.93 0.61 1.27
C ARG A 112 -0.42 0.41 1.96
N LEU A 113 -1.40 1.25 1.64
CA LEU A 113 -2.75 1.10 2.15
C LEU A 113 -3.35 -0.27 1.76
N HIS A 114 -3.17 -0.67 0.50
CA HIS A 114 -3.59 -2.01 0.05
C HIS A 114 -2.86 -3.13 0.80
N TRP A 115 -1.54 -3.00 0.94
CA TRP A 115 -0.74 -4.05 1.57
C TRP A 115 -1.03 -4.20 3.07
N VAL A 116 -1.08 -3.10 3.81
CA VAL A 116 -1.19 -3.14 5.28
C VAL A 116 -2.63 -3.13 5.75
N GLU A 117 -3.48 -2.29 5.16
CA GLU A 117 -4.84 -2.05 5.69
C GLU A 117 -5.91 -2.90 5.01
N PHE A 118 -5.70 -3.26 3.73
CA PHE A 118 -6.63 -4.11 2.99
C PHE A 118 -6.32 -5.60 3.14
N GLN A 119 -5.05 -6.02 3.02
CA GLN A 119 -4.70 -7.44 3.16
C GLN A 119 -4.75 -7.93 4.60
N GLY A 120 -4.46 -7.10 5.61
CA GLY A 120 -4.52 -7.49 7.01
C GLY A 120 -5.91 -7.93 7.52
N LYS A 121 -6.98 -7.69 6.75
CA LYS A 121 -8.37 -8.05 7.11
C LYS A 121 -8.87 -9.37 6.50
N PHE A 122 -8.32 -9.77 5.36
CA PHE A 122 -8.84 -10.89 4.56
C PHE A 122 -7.77 -11.93 4.17
N TYR A 123 -6.49 -11.56 4.23
CA TYR A 123 -5.39 -12.40 3.79
C TYR A 123 -4.78 -13.17 4.97
N GLY A 124 -5.13 -14.46 5.09
CA GLY A 124 -4.63 -15.35 6.15
C GLY A 124 -3.18 -15.86 5.95
N GLY A 125 -2.47 -15.39 4.93
CA GLY A 125 -1.04 -15.69 4.74
C GLY A 125 -0.66 -17.14 4.42
N SER A 126 -1.63 -18.07 4.33
CA SER A 126 -1.38 -19.48 4.08
C SER A 126 -1.65 -19.85 2.62
N GLY A 127 -0.61 -19.77 1.79
CA GLY A 127 -0.66 -20.21 0.40
C GLY A 127 0.70 -20.66 -0.08
N TYR A 128 0.72 -21.65 -0.97
CA TYR A 128 1.92 -22.01 -1.73
C TYR A 128 1.81 -21.40 -3.13
N ALA A 129 2.94 -20.94 -3.68
CA ALA A 129 2.97 -20.46 -5.05
C ALA A 129 2.64 -21.63 -5.99
N PHE A 130 1.64 -21.45 -6.86
CA PHE A 130 1.30 -22.47 -7.85
C PHE A 130 2.45 -22.62 -8.84
N LYS A 131 3.12 -23.76 -8.80
CA LYS A 131 4.16 -24.14 -9.76
C LYS A 131 3.57 -25.16 -10.73
N PRO A 132 3.20 -24.77 -11.98
CA PRO A 132 2.69 -25.71 -12.95
C PRO A 132 3.79 -26.71 -13.37
N TYR A 133 3.38 -27.92 -13.73
CA TYR A 133 4.30 -28.90 -14.30
C TYR A 133 4.71 -28.46 -15.71
N SER A 134 5.95 -27.96 -15.86
CA SER A 134 6.54 -27.56 -17.13
C SER A 134 7.70 -28.50 -17.49
N TYR A 135 7.62 -29.13 -18.67
CA TYR A 135 8.67 -30.02 -19.16
C TYR A 135 10.00 -29.29 -19.38
N GLU A 136 9.95 -27.99 -19.71
CA GLU A 136 11.14 -27.18 -19.98
C GLU A 136 11.93 -26.87 -18.70
N GLU A 137 11.24 -26.67 -17.58
CA GLU A 137 11.87 -26.44 -16.27
C GLU A 137 12.53 -27.72 -15.74
N ILE A 138 11.91 -28.88 -15.94
CA ILE A 138 12.45 -30.18 -15.54
C ILE A 138 13.64 -30.59 -16.41
N LEU A 139 13.58 -30.31 -17.71
CA LEU A 139 14.67 -30.66 -18.62
C LEU A 139 15.92 -29.79 -18.38
N GLY A 140 15.75 -28.52 -18.01
CA GLY A 140 16.85 -27.65 -17.60
C GLY A 140 17.56 -28.12 -16.33
N ASP A 141 16.79 -28.47 -15.29
CA ASP A 141 17.32 -28.93 -14.00
C ASP A 141 18.11 -30.25 -14.10
N VAL A 142 17.73 -31.14 -15.04
CA VAL A 142 18.42 -32.41 -15.30
C VAL A 142 19.66 -32.25 -16.20
N LEU A 143 19.72 -31.20 -17.03
CA LEU A 143 20.83 -31.00 -17.98
C LEU A 143 21.95 -30.11 -17.41
N GLU A 144 21.66 -29.29 -16.40
CA GLU A 144 22.65 -28.49 -15.65
C GLU A 144 23.24 -29.20 -14.41
N ALA A 145 22.75 -30.40 -14.05
CA ALA A 145 23.26 -31.26 -12.98
C ALA A 145 24.22 -32.36 -13.50
#